data_AF-A0A091C743-F1
#
_entry.id   AF-A0A091C743-F1
#
_cell.length_a   1.000
_cell.length_b   1.000
_cell.length_c   1.000
_cell.angle_alpha   90.00
_cell.angle_beta   90.00
_cell.angle_gamma   90.00
#
_symmetry.space_group_name_H-M   'P 1'
#
loop_
_entity.id
_entity.type
_entity.pdbx_description
1 polymer ?
#
loop_
_entity_poly.entity_id
_entity_poly.type
_entity_poly.pdbx_seq_one_letter_code
_entity_poly.pdbx_strand_id
1 'polypeptide(L)'
;MDTVALLVGLGPLIGWGLFPTIASKFGGRPSNQILGTTIGTFILALIFMWVRGLAFPSGSDLLLSIVSGIGWACAQIVTFLSFRLVGSSRAMPITTAFQLLGASLWGVFYLGDWPGVTAKIWGGIALIAIIIGAYFTVWSENKTQENSSLLKKAVIWLLFGEIGYWLYSAAPQATSISGMEAFFTTSDRHVNRRDVLCCYRNSGK
;
A
#
# COMPACT_ATOMS: atom_id res chain seq x y z
N MET A 1 15.37 -2.32 -20.08
CA MET A 1 14.23 -2.29 -19.13
C MET A 1 13.03 -2.80 -19.90
N ASP A 2 12.43 -3.90 -19.49
CA ASP A 2 11.32 -4.51 -20.22
C ASP A 2 10.09 -3.61 -20.20
N THR A 3 9.63 -3.21 -21.39
CA THR A 3 8.39 -2.43 -21.60
C THR A 3 7.19 -3.09 -20.91
N VAL A 4 7.18 -4.42 -20.82
CA VAL A 4 6.15 -5.22 -20.13
C VAL A 4 6.11 -4.92 -18.63
N ALA A 5 7.26 -4.78 -17.95
CA ALA A 5 7.30 -4.46 -16.52
C ALA A 5 6.78 -3.03 -16.23
N LEU A 6 7.06 -2.08 -17.14
CA LEU A 6 6.49 -0.73 -17.07
C LEU A 6 4.97 -0.75 -17.25
N LEU A 7 4.46 -1.47 -18.25
CA LEU A 7 3.02 -1.60 -18.50
C LEU A 7 2.28 -2.26 -17.33
N VAL A 8 2.86 -3.31 -16.73
CA VAL A 8 2.29 -3.96 -15.54
C VAL A 8 2.30 -3.01 -14.34
N GLY A 9 3.34 -2.19 -14.17
CA GLY A 9 3.41 -1.19 -13.10
C GLY A 9 2.42 -0.03 -13.22
N LEU A 10 1.88 0.23 -14.41
CA LEU A 10 0.85 1.26 -14.62
C LEU A 10 -0.53 0.86 -14.11
N GLY A 11 -0.83 -0.44 -14.03
CA GLY A 11 -2.11 -0.95 -13.54
C GLY A 11 -2.41 -0.46 -12.12
N PRO A 12 -1.54 -0.74 -11.13
CA PRO A 12 -1.70 -0.24 -9.76
C PRO A 12 -1.69 1.27 -9.68
N LEU A 13 -0.89 1.97 -10.49
CA LEU A 13 -0.83 3.44 -10.50
C LEU A 13 -2.21 4.06 -10.80
N ILE A 14 -2.88 3.55 -11.83
CA ILE A 14 -4.21 4.04 -12.23
C ILE A 14 -5.28 3.57 -11.24
N GLY A 15 -5.24 2.29 -10.85
CA GLY A 15 -6.19 1.70 -9.90
C GLY A 15 -6.19 2.42 -8.56
N TRP A 16 -5.03 2.49 -7.90
CA TRP A 16 -4.88 3.17 -6.61
C TRP A 16 -4.97 4.68 -6.69
N GLY A 17 -4.64 5.30 -7.83
CA GLY A 17 -4.81 6.73 -8.02
C GLY A 17 -6.29 7.14 -8.12
N LEU A 18 -7.12 6.34 -8.80
CA LEU A 18 -8.54 6.62 -8.99
C LEU A 18 -9.42 6.13 -7.85
N PHE A 19 -9.03 5.05 -7.18
CA PHE A 19 -9.81 4.40 -6.13
C PHE A 19 -10.29 5.36 -5.02
N PRO A 20 -9.44 6.20 -4.41
CA PRO A 20 -9.86 7.12 -3.35
C PRO A 20 -10.87 8.17 -3.83
N THR A 21 -10.68 8.65 -5.06
CA THR A 21 -11.57 9.62 -5.68
C THR A 21 -12.95 9.00 -5.89
N ILE A 22 -13.00 7.79 -6.44
CA ILE A 22 -14.25 7.04 -6.66
C ILE A 22 -14.92 6.71 -5.33
N ALA A 23 -14.17 6.18 -4.35
CA ALA A 23 -14.69 5.84 -3.02
C ALA A 23 -15.25 7.07 -2.29
N SER A 24 -14.59 8.22 -2.40
CA SER A 24 -15.08 9.47 -1.82
C SER A 24 -16.31 10.04 -2.55
N LYS A 25 -16.43 9.82 -3.87
CA LYS A 25 -17.56 10.29 -4.68
C LYS A 25 -18.84 9.49 -4.44
N PHE A 26 -18.76 8.17 -4.37
CA PHE A 26 -19.93 7.32 -4.06
C PHE A 26 -20.35 7.45 -2.60
N GLY A 27 -19.43 7.84 -1.72
CA GLY A 27 -19.74 8.08 -0.31
C GLY A 27 -20.25 6.82 0.40
N GLY A 28 -21.12 6.99 1.40
CA GLY A 28 -21.61 5.87 2.22
C GLY A 28 -20.69 5.50 3.38
N ARG A 29 -21.10 4.51 4.19
CA ARG A 29 -20.37 4.10 5.39
C ARG A 29 -19.02 3.46 5.00
N PRO A 30 -17.91 3.76 5.72
CA PRO A 30 -16.60 3.12 5.49
C PRO A 30 -16.67 1.58 5.43
N SER A 31 -17.55 0.97 6.23
CA SER A 31 -17.84 -0.46 6.23
C SER A 31 -18.32 -0.98 4.86
N ASN A 32 -19.14 -0.20 4.14
CA ASN A 32 -19.68 -0.62 2.85
C ASN A 32 -18.65 -0.44 1.74
N GLN A 33 -17.81 0.59 1.84
CA GLN A 33 -16.71 0.81 0.89
C GLN A 33 -15.68 -0.31 0.98
N ILE A 34 -15.32 -0.70 2.21
CA ILE A 34 -14.38 -1.80 2.39
C ILE A 34 -14.97 -3.15 1.96
N LEU A 35 -16.23 -3.44 2.32
CA LEU A 35 -16.90 -4.67 1.88
C LEU A 35 -17.01 -4.75 0.35
N GLY A 36 -17.38 -3.66 -0.32
CA GLY A 36 -17.42 -3.64 -1.79
C GLY A 36 -16.04 -3.87 -2.41
N THR A 37 -14.99 -3.30 -1.82
CA THR A 37 -13.61 -3.48 -2.29
C THR A 37 -13.13 -4.91 -2.07
N THR A 38 -13.38 -5.50 -0.90
CA THR A 38 -12.95 -6.87 -0.59
C THR A 38 -13.72 -7.91 -1.39
N ILE A 39 -15.03 -7.73 -1.59
CA ILE A 39 -15.83 -8.63 -2.45
C ILE A 39 -15.38 -8.52 -3.91
N GLY A 40 -15.16 -7.30 -4.40
CA GLY A 40 -14.70 -7.08 -5.78
C GLY A 40 -13.34 -7.70 -6.05
N THR A 41 -12.39 -7.49 -5.14
CA THR A 41 -11.05 -8.11 -5.23
C THR A 41 -11.11 -9.64 -5.10
N PHE A 42 -11.97 -10.17 -4.22
CA PHE A 42 -12.17 -11.61 -4.08
C PHE A 42 -12.74 -12.26 -5.35
N ILE A 43 -13.75 -11.66 -5.97
CA ILE A 43 -14.32 -12.15 -7.25
C ILE A 43 -13.24 -12.13 -8.35
N LEU A 44 -12.49 -11.03 -8.46
CA LEU A 44 -11.43 -10.90 -9.44
C LEU A 44 -10.32 -11.96 -9.22
N ALA A 45 -9.96 -12.21 -7.95
CA ALA A 45 -9.01 -13.24 -7.59
C ALA A 45 -9.50 -14.65 -7.99
N LEU A 46 -10.78 -14.97 -7.76
CA LEU A 46 -11.37 -16.25 -8.19
C LEU A 46 -11.34 -16.43 -9.72
N ILE A 47 -11.71 -15.39 -10.47
CA ILE A 47 -11.66 -15.41 -11.94
C ILE A 47 -10.22 -15.62 -12.41
N PHE A 48 -9.26 -14.89 -11.81
CA PHE A 48 -7.86 -15.02 -12.15
C PHE A 48 -7.31 -16.42 -11.84
N MET A 49 -7.64 -16.99 -10.68
CA MET A 49 -7.29 -18.37 -10.31
C MET A 49 -7.83 -19.39 -11.32
N TRP A 50 -9.09 -19.21 -11.76
CA TRP A 50 -9.72 -20.08 -12.74
C TRP A 50 -9.02 -20.00 -14.11
N VAL A 51 -8.72 -18.80 -14.59
CA VAL A 51 -8.01 -18.59 -15.88
C VAL A 51 -6.58 -19.16 -15.85
N ARG A 52 -5.91 -19.11 -14.70
CA ARG A 52 -4.52 -19.54 -14.54
C ARG A 52 -4.36 -20.99 -14.04
N GLY A 53 -5.45 -21.67 -13.70
CA GLY A 53 -5.43 -23.05 -13.22
C GLY A 53 -4.70 -23.22 -11.86
N LEU A 54 -4.76 -22.22 -10.99
CA LEU A 54 -4.03 -22.23 -9.72
C LEU A 54 -4.81 -22.96 -8.63
N ALA A 55 -4.11 -23.77 -7.84
CA ALA A 55 -4.68 -24.46 -6.68
C ALA A 55 -4.94 -23.47 -5.53
N PHE A 56 -5.93 -23.78 -4.68
CA PHE A 56 -6.22 -22.99 -3.50
C PHE A 56 -5.04 -23.04 -2.50
N PRO A 57 -4.60 -21.90 -1.94
CA PRO A 57 -3.56 -21.89 -0.92
C PRO A 57 -4.03 -22.69 0.30
N SER A 58 -3.15 -23.56 0.83
CA SER A 58 -3.45 -24.45 1.96
C SER A 58 -2.37 -24.34 3.04
N GLY A 59 -2.71 -24.68 4.29
CA GLY A 59 -1.77 -24.66 5.41
C GLY A 59 -1.47 -23.25 5.96
N SER A 60 -0.19 -22.98 6.26
CA SER A 60 0.28 -21.73 6.87
C SER A 60 0.06 -20.50 5.98
N ASP A 61 0.09 -20.67 4.66
CA ASP A 61 -0.03 -19.57 3.71
C ASP A 61 -1.44 -18.98 3.68
N LEU A 62 -2.45 -19.81 3.90
CA LEU A 62 -3.83 -19.36 4.07
C LEU A 62 -3.99 -18.54 5.35
N LEU A 63 -3.42 -18.99 6.47
CA LEU A 63 -3.47 -18.27 7.74
C LEU A 63 -2.75 -16.91 7.65
N LEU A 64 -1.57 -16.87 7.03
CA LEU A 64 -0.82 -15.63 6.82
C LEU A 64 -1.56 -14.67 5.88
N SER A 65 -2.20 -15.19 4.84
CA SER A 65 -3.03 -14.38 3.92
C SER A 65 -4.25 -13.79 4.63
N ILE A 66 -4.89 -14.54 5.53
CA ILE A 66 -6.01 -14.05 6.35
C ILE A 66 -5.52 -12.96 7.31
N VAL A 67 -4.43 -13.19 8.03
CA VAL A 67 -3.87 -12.20 8.97
C VAL A 67 -3.46 -10.91 8.23
N SER A 68 -2.81 -11.05 7.08
CA SER A 68 -2.46 -9.92 6.21
C SER A 68 -3.71 -9.16 5.74
N GLY A 69 -4.74 -9.88 5.30
CA GLY A 69 -6.02 -9.29 4.89
C GLY A 69 -6.72 -8.54 6.02
N ILE A 70 -6.67 -9.04 7.26
CA ILE A 70 -7.21 -8.34 8.44
C ILE A 70 -6.42 -7.06 8.71
N GLY A 71 -5.09 -7.11 8.66
CA GLY A 71 -4.22 -5.94 8.82
C GLY A 71 -4.54 -4.84 7.81
N TRP A 72 -4.67 -5.22 6.53
CA TRP A 72 -5.07 -4.31 5.46
C TRP A 72 -6.48 -3.76 5.69
N ALA A 73 -7.43 -4.61 6.10
CA ALA A 73 -8.80 -4.18 6.28
C ALA A 73 -8.94 -3.14 7.40
N CYS A 74 -8.24 -3.35 8.52
CA CYS A 74 -8.17 -2.38 9.61
C CYS A 74 -7.58 -1.05 9.14
N ALA A 75 -6.46 -1.09 8.41
CA ALA A 75 -5.81 0.10 7.88
C ALA A 75 -6.72 0.89 6.91
N GLN A 76 -7.48 0.18 6.08
CA GLN A 76 -8.37 0.80 5.10
C GLN A 76 -9.62 1.42 5.72
N ILE A 77 -10.20 0.80 6.75
CA ILE A 77 -11.34 1.41 7.48
C ILE A 77 -10.96 2.78 8.01
N VAL A 78 -9.75 2.89 8.57
CA VAL A 78 -9.21 4.14 9.12
C VAL A 78 -8.93 5.17 8.02
N THR A 79 -8.45 4.70 6.86
CA THR A 79 -8.23 5.54 5.68
C THR A 79 -9.56 6.12 5.15
N PHE A 80 -10.61 5.29 5.02
CA PHE A 80 -11.94 5.75 4.64
C PHE A 80 -12.60 6.67 5.66
N LEU A 81 -12.36 6.45 6.96
CA LEU A 81 -12.79 7.39 8.01
C LEU A 81 -12.13 8.75 7.81
N SER A 82 -10.84 8.76 7.47
CA SER A 82 -10.09 9.99 7.21
C SER A 82 -10.57 10.71 5.95
N PHE A 83 -11.02 9.98 4.92
CA PHE A 83 -11.66 10.59 3.74
C PHE A 83 -12.92 11.37 4.11
N ARG A 84 -13.69 10.89 5.08
CA ARG A 84 -14.87 11.60 5.58
C ARG A 84 -14.53 12.81 6.45
N LEU A 85 -13.42 12.76 7.19
CA LEU A 85 -13.02 13.83 8.11
C LEU A 85 -12.39 15.02 7.40
N VAL A 86 -11.50 14.77 6.43
CA VAL A 86 -10.68 15.83 5.79
C VAL A 86 -10.76 15.85 4.26
N GLY A 87 -11.56 14.96 3.67
CA GLY A 87 -11.60 14.75 2.23
C GLY A 87 -10.50 13.79 1.75
N SER A 88 -10.79 13.07 0.66
CA SER A 88 -9.82 12.17 0.01
C SER A 88 -8.58 12.91 -0.49
N SER A 89 -8.73 14.15 -0.97
CA SER A 89 -7.61 14.97 -1.48
C SER A 89 -6.55 15.31 -0.42
N ARG A 90 -6.93 15.42 0.86
CA ARG A 90 -5.99 15.68 1.96
C ARG A 90 -5.55 14.39 2.64
N ALA A 91 -6.45 13.44 2.84
CA ALA A 91 -6.10 12.19 3.50
C ALA A 91 -5.13 11.33 2.65
N MET A 92 -5.25 11.37 1.32
CA MET A 92 -4.42 10.55 0.42
C MET A 92 -2.93 10.88 0.47
N PRO A 93 -2.49 12.14 0.30
CA PRO A 93 -1.07 12.47 0.43
C PRO A 93 -0.49 12.10 1.80
N ILE A 94 -1.28 12.22 2.87
CA ILE A 94 -0.87 11.89 4.24
C ILE A 94 -0.65 10.38 4.38
N THR A 95 -1.64 9.55 4.01
CA THR A 95 -1.52 8.09 4.13
C THR A 95 -0.42 7.54 3.24
N THR A 96 -0.28 8.05 2.01
CA THR A 96 0.82 7.64 1.11
C THR A 96 2.19 8.00 1.68
N ALA A 97 2.34 9.18 2.28
CA ALA A 97 3.59 9.56 2.94
C ALA A 97 3.91 8.62 4.11
N PHE A 98 2.92 8.29 4.96
CA PHE A 98 3.12 7.35 6.06
C PHE A 98 3.48 5.95 5.57
N GLN A 99 2.80 5.43 4.55
CA GLN A 99 3.11 4.12 3.96
C GLN A 99 4.51 4.09 3.35
N LEU A 100 4.92 5.14 2.65
CA LEU A 100 6.27 5.23 2.07
C LEU A 100 7.34 5.30 3.15
N LEU A 101 7.10 6.05 4.23
CA LEU A 101 7.98 6.09 5.40
C LEU A 101 8.04 4.72 6.08
N GLY A 102 6.89 4.11 6.33
CA GLY A 102 6.78 2.80 6.97
C GLY A 102 7.50 1.70 6.19
N ALA A 103 7.18 1.57 4.90
CA ALA A 103 7.81 0.60 4.02
C ALA A 103 9.32 0.84 3.88
N SER A 104 9.75 2.10 3.79
CA SER A 104 11.18 2.44 3.68
C SER A 104 11.94 2.16 4.97
N LEU A 105 11.38 2.51 6.13
CA LEU A 105 11.96 2.20 7.44
C LEU A 105 12.05 0.69 7.64
N TRP A 106 10.99 -0.05 7.33
CA TRP A 106 11.00 -1.52 7.37
C TRP A 106 12.08 -2.11 6.45
N GLY A 107 12.19 -1.64 5.21
CA GLY A 107 13.23 -2.08 4.28
C GLY A 107 14.66 -1.80 4.78
N VAL A 108 14.89 -0.64 5.38
CA VAL A 108 16.21 -0.26 5.90
C VAL A 108 16.59 -1.05 7.14
N PHE A 109 15.67 -1.23 8.09
CA PHE A 109 15.96 -1.88 9.36
C PHE A 109 15.91 -3.41 9.28
N TYR A 110 14.96 -3.98 8.53
CA TYR A 110 14.74 -5.43 8.49
C TYR A 110 15.43 -6.11 7.30
N LEU A 111 15.29 -5.56 6.08
CA LEU A 111 15.89 -6.17 4.89
C LEU A 111 17.38 -5.79 4.70
N GLY A 112 17.87 -4.79 5.44
CA GLY A 112 19.24 -4.27 5.25
C GLY A 112 19.45 -3.70 3.84
N ASP A 113 18.36 -3.32 3.18
CA ASP A 113 18.25 -3.14 1.75
C ASP A 113 19.03 -1.91 1.24
N TRP A 114 19.53 -1.07 2.15
CA TRP A 114 20.42 0.08 1.92
C TRP A 114 21.82 -0.21 2.49
N PRO A 115 22.63 -1.03 1.81
CA PRO A 115 23.95 -1.42 2.32
C PRO A 115 24.96 -0.26 2.31
N GLY A 116 24.77 0.75 1.46
CA GLY A 116 25.69 1.89 1.33
C GLY A 116 25.21 3.17 2.01
N VAL A 117 26.13 3.91 2.64
CA VAL A 117 25.87 5.24 3.25
C VAL A 117 25.22 6.20 2.26
N THR A 118 25.66 6.17 0.99
CA THR A 118 25.09 6.99 -0.10
C THR A 118 23.63 6.67 -0.39
N ALA A 119 23.23 5.39 -0.34
CA ALA A 119 21.82 4.99 -0.52
C ALA A 119 20.96 5.47 0.65
N LYS A 120 21.51 5.47 1.87
CA LYS A 120 20.83 6.02 3.06
C LYS A 120 20.62 7.53 2.97
N ILE A 121 21.62 8.26 2.45
CA ILE A 121 21.53 9.71 2.27
C ILE A 121 20.48 10.05 1.19
N TRP A 122 20.59 9.49 -0.01
CA TRP A 122 19.64 9.78 -1.09
C TRP A 122 18.22 9.31 -0.78
N GLY A 123 18.08 8.15 -0.15
CA GLY A 123 16.79 7.66 0.29
C GLY A 123 16.19 8.53 1.40
N GLY A 124 17.01 8.99 2.36
CA GLY A 124 16.58 9.95 3.38
C GLY A 124 16.11 11.28 2.78
N ILE A 125 16.85 11.82 1.80
CA ILE A 125 16.46 13.04 1.07
C ILE A 125 15.13 12.83 0.34
N ALA A 126 14.94 11.69 -0.33
CA ALA A 126 13.69 11.36 -1.01
C ALA A 126 12.50 11.30 -0.03
N LEU A 127 12.68 10.71 1.15
CA LEU A 127 11.66 10.67 2.19
C LEU A 127 11.30 12.06 2.70
N ILE A 128 12.29 12.93 2.92
CA ILE A 128 12.05 14.34 3.30
C ILE A 128 11.27 15.06 2.21
N ALA A 129 11.64 14.87 0.93
CA ALA A 129 10.92 15.46 -0.20
C ALA A 129 9.46 14.99 -0.27
N ILE A 130 9.19 13.70 0.02
CA ILE A 130 7.81 13.16 0.09
C ILE A 130 7.02 13.83 1.21
N ILE A 131 7.61 14.00 2.40
CA ILE A 131 6.94 14.67 3.54
C ILE A 131 6.61 16.12 3.17
N ILE A 132 7.55 16.84 2.56
CA ILE A 132 7.34 18.23 2.11
C ILE A 132 6.24 18.29 1.03
N GLY A 133 6.27 17.39 0.06
CA GLY A 133 5.25 17.31 -0.99
C GLY A 133 3.85 17.02 -0.44
N ALA A 134 3.74 16.07 0.48
CA ALA A 134 2.48 15.78 1.18
C ALA A 134 2.00 16.99 1.99
N TYR A 135 2.91 17.68 2.69
CA TYR A 135 2.58 18.90 3.42
C TYR A 135 2.01 20.00 2.51
N PHE A 136 2.65 20.26 1.36
CA PHE A 136 2.16 21.24 0.41
C PHE A 136 0.83 20.85 -0.24
N THR A 137 0.58 19.57 -0.46
CA THR A 137 -0.68 19.10 -1.06
C THR A 137 -1.86 19.21 -0.09
N VAL A 138 -1.60 19.08 1.22
CA VAL A 138 -2.62 19.18 2.27
C VAL A 138 -2.84 20.62 2.73
N TRP A 139 -1.90 21.52 2.43
CA TRP A 139 -1.98 22.92 2.80
C TRP A 139 -3.28 23.58 2.29
N SER A 140 -3.85 24.43 3.13
CA SER A 140 -5.09 25.13 2.83
C SER A 140 -4.97 26.59 3.25
N GLU A 141 -5.45 27.47 2.38
CA GLU A 141 -5.41 28.92 2.54
C GLU A 141 -6.39 29.41 3.62
N ASN A 142 -7.57 28.77 3.74
CA ASN A 142 -8.58 29.08 4.77
C ASN A 142 -8.47 28.15 5.98
N LYS A 143 -7.56 28.47 6.91
CA LYS A 143 -7.37 27.72 8.16
C LYS A 143 -8.37 28.13 9.24
N THR A 144 -9.55 27.53 9.24
CA THR A 144 -10.45 27.59 10.42
C THR A 144 -9.93 26.66 11.51
N GLN A 145 -10.10 27.04 12.79
CA GLN A 145 -9.69 26.23 13.94
C GLN A 145 -10.30 24.81 13.93
N GLU A 146 -11.54 24.68 13.44
CA GLU A 146 -12.23 23.41 13.21
C GLU A 146 -11.55 22.54 12.14
N ASN A 147 -11.15 23.12 11.00
CA ASN A 147 -10.43 22.38 9.95
C ASN A 147 -9.07 21.85 10.44
N SER A 148 -8.38 22.62 11.27
CA SER A 148 -7.09 22.21 11.87
C SER A 148 -7.25 21.06 12.87
N SER A 149 -8.31 21.06 13.68
CA SER A 149 -8.57 19.98 14.64
C SER A 149 -8.99 18.68 13.95
N LEU A 150 -9.82 18.77 12.89
CA LEU A 150 -10.18 17.62 12.04
C LEU A 150 -8.96 17.03 11.33
N LEU A 151 -8.06 17.88 10.84
CA LEU A 151 -6.81 17.46 10.22
C LEU A 151 -5.89 16.73 11.19
N LYS A 152 -5.69 17.28 12.40
CA LYS A 152 -4.93 16.58 13.45
C LYS A 152 -5.55 15.23 13.79
N LYS A 153 -6.88 15.18 13.93
CA LYS A 153 -7.61 13.93 14.19
C LYS A 153 -7.39 12.91 13.08
N ALA A 154 -7.49 13.31 11.82
CA ALA A 154 -7.24 12.43 10.67
C ALA A 154 -5.79 11.92 10.64
N VAL A 155 -4.80 12.78 10.91
CA VAL A 155 -3.39 12.37 11.00
C VAL A 155 -3.20 11.31 12.08
N ILE A 156 -3.77 11.52 13.28
CA ILE A 156 -3.68 10.55 14.38
C ILE A 156 -4.33 9.22 13.99
N TRP A 157 -5.52 9.26 13.39
CA TRP A 157 -6.19 8.05 12.89
C TRP A 157 -5.30 7.33 11.86
N LEU A 158 -4.82 8.02 10.82
CA LEU A 158 -3.96 7.43 9.80
C LEU A 158 -2.68 6.82 10.38
N LEU A 159 -2.12 7.40 11.45
CA LEU A 159 -0.98 6.84 12.18
C LEU A 159 -1.31 5.46 12.81
N PHE A 160 -2.51 5.30 13.38
CA PHE A 160 -2.97 3.98 13.83
C PHE A 160 -3.24 3.03 12.66
N GLY A 161 -3.74 3.54 11.54
CA GLY A 161 -3.93 2.76 10.31
C GLY A 161 -2.61 2.21 9.75
N GLU A 162 -1.52 2.97 9.87
CA GLU A 162 -0.19 2.56 9.40
C GLU A 162 0.32 1.31 10.11
N ILE A 163 -0.02 1.12 11.39
CA ILE A 163 0.32 -0.13 12.12
C ILE A 163 -0.36 -1.33 11.47
N GLY A 164 -1.58 -1.17 10.96
CA GLY A 164 -2.28 -2.19 10.16
C GLY A 164 -1.59 -2.46 8.82
N TYR A 165 -1.11 -1.42 8.13
CA TYR A 165 -0.31 -1.58 6.91
C TYR A 165 1.05 -2.24 7.18
N TRP A 166 1.66 -1.99 8.33
CA TRP A 166 2.87 -2.69 8.77
C TRP A 166 2.59 -4.17 9.00
N LEU A 167 1.50 -4.52 9.68
CA LEU A 167 1.12 -5.92 9.89
C LEU A 167 0.85 -6.63 8.55
N TYR A 168 0.13 -5.96 7.65
CA TYR A 168 -0.09 -6.41 6.26
C TYR A 168 1.23 -6.67 5.53
N SER A 169 2.19 -5.75 5.67
CA SER A 169 3.47 -5.81 4.96
C SER A 169 4.44 -6.84 5.58
N ALA A 170 4.50 -6.92 6.91
CA ALA A 170 5.46 -7.74 7.65
C ALA A 170 5.06 -9.22 7.69
N ALA A 171 3.76 -9.55 7.79
CA ALA A 171 3.29 -10.93 7.86
C ALA A 171 3.75 -11.82 6.69
N PRO A 172 3.68 -11.40 5.41
CA PRO A 172 4.18 -12.20 4.28
C PRO A 172 5.70 -12.11 4.08
N GLN A 173 6.42 -11.25 4.81
CA GLN A 173 7.89 -11.15 4.73
C GLN A 173 8.61 -12.07 5.74
N ALA A 174 7.87 -12.69 6.65
CA ALA A 174 8.38 -13.67 7.62
C ALA A 174 8.57 -15.07 7.01
N THR A 175 8.14 -15.31 5.77
CA THR A 175 8.32 -16.58 5.05
C THR A 175 9.40 -16.46 3.99
N SER A 176 10.25 -17.49 3.87
CA SER A 176 11.36 -17.58 2.91
C SER A 176 10.89 -17.93 1.49
N ILE A 177 9.84 -17.26 1.02
CA ILE A 177 9.18 -17.57 -0.23
C ILE A 177 9.74 -16.68 -1.34
N SER A 178 10.23 -17.30 -2.42
CA SER A 178 10.82 -16.59 -3.56
C SER A 178 9.80 -15.65 -4.22
N GLY A 179 10.25 -14.52 -4.77
CA GLY A 179 9.39 -13.43 -5.24
C GLY A 179 8.29 -13.79 -6.27
N MET A 180 8.34 -14.98 -6.86
CA MET A 180 7.33 -15.48 -7.79
C MET A 180 6.13 -16.14 -7.09
N GLU A 181 6.28 -16.67 -5.89
CA GLU A 181 5.18 -17.19 -5.06
C GLU A 181 4.53 -16.10 -4.20
N ALA A 182 5.25 -15.01 -3.91
CA ALA A 182 4.73 -13.83 -3.20
C ALA A 182 3.67 -13.05 -4.01
N PHE A 183 3.62 -13.21 -5.34
CA PHE A 183 2.59 -12.62 -6.19
C PHE A 183 1.21 -13.24 -5.94
N PHE A 184 1.14 -14.46 -5.40
CA PHE A 184 -0.12 -15.18 -5.19
C PHE A 184 -0.81 -14.88 -3.85
N THR A 185 -0.11 -14.32 -2.86
CA THR A 185 -0.70 -14.08 -1.53
C THR A 185 -1.17 -12.65 -1.31
N THR A 186 -0.67 -11.68 -2.08
CA THR A 186 -1.10 -10.27 -1.97
C THR A 186 -0.95 -9.53 -3.30
N SER A 187 -2.07 -9.39 -4.01
CA SER A 187 -2.18 -8.67 -5.29
C SER A 187 -2.08 -7.14 -5.18
N ASP A 188 -1.25 -6.65 -4.25
CA ASP A 188 -0.80 -5.27 -4.21
C ASP A 188 0.57 -5.17 -3.52
N ARG A 189 1.63 -5.31 -4.32
CA ARG A 189 2.93 -4.74 -3.99
C ARG A 189 3.38 -3.85 -5.14
N HIS A 190 3.62 -2.58 -4.83
CA HIS A 190 4.40 -1.68 -5.64
C HIS A 190 5.72 -2.36 -6.03
N VAL A 191 5.93 -2.52 -7.33
CA VAL A 191 7.10 -3.14 -7.95
C VAL A 191 8.39 -2.52 -7.38
N ASN A 192 9.08 -3.27 -6.52
CA ASN A 192 10.42 -2.93 -6.07
C ASN A 192 11.42 -3.38 -7.15
N ARG A 193 12.42 -2.53 -7.42
CA ARG A 193 13.40 -2.69 -8.50
C ARG A 193 14.27 -3.95 -8.34
N ARG A 194 14.31 -4.56 -7.14
CA ARG A 194 15.04 -5.81 -6.85
C ARG A 194 14.39 -7.06 -7.41
N ASP A 195 13.07 -7.10 -7.53
CA ASP A 195 12.36 -8.29 -8.04
C ASP A 195 12.60 -8.47 -9.55
N VAL A 196 12.76 -7.37 -10.29
CA VAL A 196 13.06 -7.37 -11.73
C VAL A 196 14.47 -7.89 -12.03
N LEU A 197 15.45 -7.61 -11.16
CA LEU A 197 16.84 -8.05 -11.35
C LEU A 197 17.05 -9.54 -11.05
N CYS A 198 16.27 -10.12 -10.13
CA CYS A 198 16.33 -11.56 -9.85
C CYS A 198 15.68 -12.40 -10.97
N CYS A 199 14.59 -11.93 -11.60
CA CYS A 199 14.03 -12.58 -12.79
C CYS A 199 15.02 -12.54 -13.97
N TYR A 200 15.72 -11.43 -14.20
CA TYR A 200 16.67 -11.32 -15.31
C TYR A 200 17.94 -12.16 -15.13
N ARG A 201 18.36 -12.45 -13.89
CA ARG A 201 19.55 -13.26 -13.64
C ARG A 201 19.31 -14.76 -13.84
N ASN A 202 18.05 -15.22 -13.81
CA ASN A 202 17.68 -16.62 -14.06
C ASN A 202 17.17 -16.90 -15.49
N SER A 203 16.95 -15.88 -16.33
CA SER A 203 16.67 -16.05 -17.77
C SER A 203 17.94 -16.05 -18.64
N GLY A 204 19.12 -16.10 -18.01
CA GLY A 204 20.44 -16.18 -18.65
C GLY A 204 21.04 -17.59 -18.68
N LYS A 205 20.21 -18.63 -18.62
CA LYS A 205 20.54 -20.01 -19.03
C LYS A 205 19.31 -20.67 -19.65
#